data_AF-A0A0K0DJ99-F1
#
_entry.id   AF-A0A0K0DJ99-F1
#
_cell.length_a   1.000
_cell.length_b   1.000
_cell.length_c   1.000
_cell.angle_alpha   90.00
_cell.angle_beta   90.00
_cell.angle_gamma   90.00
#
_symmetry.space_group_name_H-M   'P 1'
#
loop_
_entity.id
_entity.type
_entity.pdbx_description
1 polymer ?
#
loop_
_entity_poly.entity_id
_entity_poly.type
_entity_poly.pdbx_seq_one_letter_code
_entity_poly.pdbx_strand_id
1 'polypeptide(L)'
;MDKQLKPNKQTKDRLEAIIKLPSSQSLSREQRDLVWKFRYFLQADHRALNKFLRSVNWEQPTEEQHALALLNDWTPIEAEDALELLSPAFTHPDIRCYAVSRLFDAASPEQVLLYLPQLVQALKYEPLPTTDAAIVEQVY
;
A
#
# COMPACT_ATOMS: atom_id res chain seq x y z
N MET A 1 -1.54 -3.34 22.29
CA MET A 1 -0.49 -4.03 21.53
C MET A 1 0.77 -3.19 21.55
N ASP A 2 1.89 -3.78 21.96
CA ASP A 2 3.12 -3.08 22.34
C ASP A 2 3.81 -2.41 21.15
N LYS A 3 3.70 -1.07 21.06
CA LYS A 3 4.38 -0.21 20.09
C LYS A 3 5.92 -0.31 20.11
N GLN A 4 6.49 -1.04 21.08
CA GLN A 4 7.94 -1.17 21.30
C GLN A 4 8.50 -2.57 20.99
N LEU A 5 7.74 -3.44 20.31
CA LEU A 5 8.22 -4.78 19.95
C LEU A 5 9.39 -4.68 18.97
N LYS A 6 10.61 -4.92 19.47
CA LYS A 6 11.83 -4.96 18.65
C LYS A 6 12.13 -6.40 18.23
N PRO A 7 12.36 -6.68 16.93
CA PRO A 7 12.70 -8.02 16.48
C PRO A 7 14.10 -8.41 16.98
N ASN A 8 14.30 -9.71 17.27
CA ASN A 8 15.64 -10.24 17.48
C ASN A 8 16.40 -10.29 16.13
N LYS A 9 17.71 -10.57 16.16
CA LYS A 9 18.56 -10.60 14.96
C LYS A 9 17.99 -11.50 13.85
N GLN A 10 17.62 -12.74 14.19
CA GLN A 10 17.07 -13.70 13.23
C GLN A 10 15.74 -13.21 12.62
N THR A 11 14.87 -12.62 13.43
CA THR A 11 13.61 -12.05 12.95
C THR A 11 13.84 -10.84 12.05
N LYS A 12 14.82 -9.99 12.39
CA LYS A 12 15.20 -8.85 11.56
C LYS A 12 15.73 -9.31 10.19
N ASP A 13 16.59 -10.33 10.17
CA ASP A 13 17.12 -10.90 8.92
C ASP A 13 15.99 -11.49 8.04
N ARG A 14 14.98 -12.13 8.66
CA ARG A 14 13.79 -12.62 7.97
C ARG A 14 12.92 -11.49 7.41
N LEU A 15 12.70 -10.43 8.19
CA LEU A 15 11.95 -9.25 7.74
C LEU A 15 12.65 -8.58 6.55
N GLU A 16 13.98 -8.40 6.63
CA GLU A 16 14.78 -7.84 5.54
C GLU A 16 14.69 -8.70 4.27
N ALA A 17 14.71 -10.03 4.41
CA ALA A 17 14.52 -10.94 3.28
C ALA A 17 13.13 -10.78 2.64
N ILE A 18 12.08 -10.60 3.46
CA ILE A 18 10.70 -10.36 2.97
C ILE A 18 10.60 -9.02 2.24
N ILE A 19 11.22 -7.96 2.77
CA ILE A 19 11.23 -6.62 2.16
C ILE A 19 11.88 -6.67 0.77
N LYS A 20 12.96 -7.44 0.63
CA LYS A 20 13.69 -7.63 -0.64
C LYS A 20 12.99 -8.53 -1.65
N LEU A 21 11.87 -9.18 -1.30
CA LEU A 21 11.14 -10.01 -2.26
C LEU A 21 10.62 -9.14 -3.41
N PRO A 22 10.68 -9.64 -4.66
CA PRO A 22 10.11 -8.95 -5.81
C PRO A 22 8.62 -8.63 -5.59
N SER A 23 8.17 -7.47 -6.06
CA SER A 23 6.77 -7.04 -5.92
C SER A 23 5.76 -7.94 -6.63
N SER A 24 6.21 -8.75 -7.60
CA SER A 24 5.41 -9.77 -8.27
C SER A 24 5.15 -11.02 -7.41
N GLN A 25 5.90 -11.22 -6.32
CA GLN A 25 5.78 -12.38 -5.45
C GLN A 25 4.78 -12.13 -4.33
N SER A 26 3.78 -13.00 -4.22
CA SER A 26 2.82 -13.00 -3.12
C SER A 26 3.48 -13.42 -1.80
N LEU A 27 3.11 -12.74 -0.72
CA LEU A 27 3.55 -13.11 0.63
C LEU A 27 2.80 -14.34 1.13
N SER A 28 3.52 -15.29 1.73
CA SER A 28 2.89 -16.41 2.44
C SER A 28 2.17 -15.91 3.71
N ARG A 29 1.24 -16.70 4.23
CA ARG A 29 0.52 -16.36 5.47
C ARG A 29 1.48 -16.04 6.62
N GLU A 30 2.50 -16.87 6.82
CA GLU A 30 3.52 -16.67 7.85
C GLU A 30 4.31 -15.36 7.66
N GLN A 31 4.63 -15.01 6.41
CA GLN A 31 5.31 -13.75 6.10
C GLN A 31 4.41 -12.54 6.40
N ARG A 32 3.13 -12.62 6.03
CA ARG A 32 2.14 -11.57 6.33
C ARG A 32 2.00 -11.37 7.84
N ASP A 33 1.82 -12.46 8.59
CA ASP A 33 1.69 -12.41 10.05
C ASP A 33 2.94 -11.81 10.70
N LEU A 34 4.13 -12.14 10.18
CA LEU A 34 5.40 -11.60 10.68
C LEU A 34 5.51 -10.08 10.41
N VAL A 35 5.20 -9.64 9.20
CA VAL A 35 5.22 -8.22 8.82
C VAL A 35 4.21 -7.44 9.67
N TRP A 36 2.97 -7.94 9.78
CA TRP A 36 1.92 -7.33 10.60
C TRP A 36 2.35 -7.21 12.07
N LYS A 37 2.96 -8.26 12.64
CA LYS A 37 3.45 -8.28 14.03
C LYS A 37 4.47 -7.19 14.32
N PHE A 38 5.37 -6.90 13.37
CA PHE A 38 6.44 -5.91 13.52
C PHE A 38 6.16 -4.56 12.82
N ARG A 39 4.90 -4.28 12.45
CA ARG A 39 4.49 -3.07 11.72
C ARG A 39 5.04 -1.75 12.27
N TYR A 40 5.01 -1.55 13.59
CA TYR A 40 5.55 -0.34 14.22
C TYR A 40 7.06 -0.20 14.10
N PHE A 41 7.80 -1.32 14.06
CA PHE A 41 9.24 -1.31 13.81
C PHE A 41 9.54 -1.02 12.33
N LEU A 42 8.71 -1.54 11.42
CA LEU A 42 8.86 -1.36 9.97
C LEU A 42 8.44 0.03 9.49
N GLN A 43 7.63 0.76 10.27
CA GLN A 43 7.14 2.10 9.95
C GLN A 43 8.25 3.11 9.59
N ALA A 44 9.46 2.91 10.16
CA ALA A 44 10.64 3.71 9.89
C ALA A 44 11.36 3.39 8.57
N ASP A 45 11.02 2.28 7.91
CA ASP A 45 11.61 1.84 6.63
C ASP A 45 10.60 2.03 5.50
N HIS A 46 10.88 3.01 4.62
CA HIS A 46 10.02 3.33 3.48
C HIS A 46 9.78 2.11 2.57
N ARG A 47 10.81 1.27 2.37
CA ARG A 47 10.77 0.09 1.48
C ARG A 47 9.80 -0.99 1.98
N ALA A 48 9.45 -0.96 3.26
CA ALA A 48 8.59 -1.95 3.88
C ALA A 48 7.09 -1.66 3.68
N LEU A 49 6.69 -0.45 3.25
CA LEU A 49 5.28 -0.05 3.20
C LEU A 49 4.45 -0.96 2.30
N ASN A 50 4.90 -1.22 1.07
CA ASN A 50 4.15 -2.04 0.10
C ASN A 50 3.95 -3.47 0.63
N LYS A 51 4.96 -4.02 1.32
CA LYS A 51 4.87 -5.35 1.95
C LYS A 51 3.95 -5.33 3.18
N PHE A 52 3.96 -4.26 3.96
CA PHE A 52 3.01 -4.05 5.05
C PHE A 52 1.56 -4.00 4.55
N LEU A 53 1.26 -3.20 3.54
CA LEU A 53 -0.10 -3.08 2.98
C LEU A 53 -0.60 -4.40 2.37
N ARG A 54 0.29 -5.22 1.80
CA ARG A 54 -0.03 -6.59 1.35
C ARG A 54 -0.25 -7.58 2.50
N SER A 55 0.23 -7.28 3.70
CA SER A 55 0.06 -8.15 4.87
C SER A 55 -1.31 -8.00 5.51
N VAL A 56 -1.91 -6.80 5.46
CA VAL A 56 -3.17 -6.44 6.10
C VAL A 56 -4.32 -7.30 5.60
N ASN A 57 -5.22 -7.69 6.51
CA ASN A 57 -6.52 -8.22 6.12
C ASN A 57 -7.55 -7.08 5.97
N TRP A 58 -7.76 -6.62 4.74
CA TRP A 58 -8.71 -5.55 4.40
C TRP A 58 -10.19 -5.94 4.60
N GLU A 59 -10.50 -7.23 4.83
CA GLU A 59 -11.86 -7.68 5.18
C GLU A 59 -12.17 -7.50 6.68
N GLN A 60 -11.15 -7.25 7.50
CA GLN A 60 -11.27 -7.10 8.94
C GLN A 60 -11.21 -5.60 9.31
N PRO A 61 -12.33 -4.96 9.69
CA PRO A 61 -12.38 -3.51 9.89
C PRO A 61 -11.39 -2.98 10.94
N THR A 62 -11.10 -3.78 11.96
CA THR A 62 -10.12 -3.43 12.99
C THR A 62 -8.68 -3.44 12.50
N GLU A 63 -8.34 -4.28 11.52
CA GLU A 63 -7.00 -4.25 10.90
C GLU A 63 -6.89 -3.12 9.88
N GLU A 64 -7.93 -2.93 9.07
CA GLU A 64 -8.05 -1.80 8.13
C GLU A 64 -7.83 -0.47 8.84
N GLN A 65 -8.58 -0.17 9.92
CA GLN A 65 -8.44 1.08 10.66
C GLN A 65 -7.02 1.30 11.21
N HIS A 66 -6.39 0.25 11.73
CA HIS A 66 -5.01 0.34 12.20
C HIS A 66 -4.00 0.54 11.07
N ALA A 67 -4.23 -0.10 9.92
CA ALA A 67 -3.37 0.05 8.76
C ALA A 67 -3.45 1.45 8.17
N LEU A 68 -4.65 2.02 8.06
CA LEU A 68 -4.85 3.39 7.58
C LEU A 68 -4.25 4.43 8.54
N ALA A 69 -4.39 4.24 9.85
CA ALA A 69 -3.71 5.08 10.83
C ALA A 69 -2.18 5.03 10.67
N LEU A 70 -1.63 3.82 10.51
CA LEU A 70 -0.19 3.63 10.29
C LEU A 70 0.32 4.17 8.95
N LEU A 71 -0.51 4.11 7.90
CA LEU A 71 -0.16 4.63 6.58
C LEU A 71 0.14 6.13 6.65
N ASN A 72 -0.66 6.89 7.40
CA ASN A 72 -0.47 8.33 7.59
C ASN A 72 0.81 8.67 8.35
N ASP A 73 1.21 7.80 9.29
CA ASP A 73 2.42 7.99 10.09
C ASP A 73 3.66 7.30 9.47
N TRP A 74 3.53 6.61 8.33
CA TRP A 74 4.62 5.86 7.73
C TRP A 74 5.68 6.79 7.12
N THR A 75 6.94 6.36 7.16
CA THR A 75 8.02 7.10 6.49
C THR A 75 7.68 7.29 5.00
N PRO A 76 7.69 8.52 4.46
CA PRO A 76 7.28 8.77 3.09
C PRO A 76 8.06 7.92 2.08
N ILE A 77 7.34 7.29 1.17
CA ILE A 77 7.94 6.45 0.11
C ILE A 77 8.40 7.28 -1.10
N GLU A 78 9.22 6.65 -1.93
CA GLU A 78 9.70 7.19 -3.21
C GLU A 78 8.64 7.03 -4.31
N ALA A 79 8.84 7.72 -5.44
CA ALA A 79 7.87 7.74 -6.53
C ALA A 79 7.65 6.34 -7.13
N GLU A 80 8.70 5.54 -7.27
CA GLU A 80 8.64 4.17 -7.79
C GLU A 80 7.78 3.25 -6.92
N ASP A 81 7.96 3.32 -5.61
CA ASP A 81 7.17 2.56 -4.64
C ASP A 81 5.70 3.01 -4.68
N ALA A 82 5.45 4.32 -4.85
CA ALA A 82 4.11 4.88 -4.95
C ALA A 82 3.40 4.43 -6.24
N LEU A 83 4.10 4.28 -7.36
CA LEU A 83 3.52 3.69 -8.57
C LEU A 83 3.05 2.26 -8.36
N GLU A 84 3.76 1.46 -7.56
CA GLU A 84 3.34 0.11 -7.24
C GLU A 84 1.98 0.11 -6.50
N LEU A 85 1.74 1.10 -5.64
CA LEU A 85 0.47 1.26 -4.92
C LEU A 85 -0.72 1.59 -5.84
N LEU A 86 -0.48 1.97 -7.09
CA LEU A 86 -1.52 2.16 -8.10
C LEU A 86 -1.81 0.91 -8.94
N SER A 87 -1.03 -0.16 -8.74
CA SER A 87 -1.23 -1.45 -9.40
C SER A 87 -2.54 -2.14 -8.96
N PRO A 88 -3.05 -3.13 -9.71
CA PRO A 88 -4.29 -3.83 -9.34
C PRO A 88 -4.18 -4.63 -8.02
N ALA A 89 -2.99 -4.76 -7.44
CA ALA A 89 -2.81 -5.37 -6.13
C ALA A 89 -3.37 -4.50 -4.98
N PHE A 90 -3.59 -3.21 -5.22
CA PHE A 90 -4.07 -2.26 -4.22
C PHE A 90 -5.30 -1.51 -4.75
N THR A 91 -6.47 -1.86 -4.19
CA THR A 91 -7.76 -1.31 -4.60
C THR A 91 -8.36 -0.36 -3.57
N HIS A 92 -7.79 -0.30 -2.36
CA HIS A 92 -8.34 0.53 -1.29
C HIS A 92 -8.20 2.04 -1.61
N PRO A 93 -9.28 2.84 -1.58
CA PRO A 93 -9.24 4.24 -1.97
C PRO A 93 -8.20 5.08 -1.23
N ASP A 94 -8.07 4.92 0.09
CA ASP A 94 -7.07 5.67 0.88
C ASP A 94 -5.63 5.35 0.50
N ILE A 95 -5.32 4.09 0.12
CA ILE A 95 -3.98 3.72 -0.35
C ILE A 95 -3.69 4.41 -1.69
N ARG A 96 -4.68 4.43 -2.59
CA ARG A 96 -4.55 5.07 -3.91
C ARG A 96 -4.41 6.58 -3.77
N CYS A 97 -5.19 7.20 -2.89
CA CYS A 97 -5.09 8.62 -2.57
C CYS A 97 -3.69 8.97 -2.03
N TYR A 98 -3.18 8.16 -1.07
CA TYR A 98 -1.82 8.29 -0.57
C TYR A 98 -0.78 8.18 -1.69
N ALA A 99 -0.91 7.19 -2.58
CA ALA A 99 0.00 7.00 -3.70
C ALA A 99 0.06 8.21 -4.65
N VAL A 100 -1.10 8.77 -5.00
CA VAL A 100 -1.20 10.00 -5.83
C VAL A 100 -0.55 11.19 -5.12
N SER A 101 -0.84 11.38 -3.84
CA SER A 101 -0.21 12.43 -3.02
C SER A 101 1.32 12.30 -3.01
N ARG A 102 1.83 11.07 -2.81
CA ARG A 102 3.27 10.80 -2.84
C ARG A 102 3.91 11.05 -4.20
N LEU A 103 3.24 10.70 -5.30
CA LEU A 103 3.73 11.00 -6.64
C LEU A 103 3.81 12.51 -6.89
N PHE A 104 2.84 13.28 -6.41
CA PHE A 104 2.87 14.74 -6.50
C PHE A 104 4.04 15.35 -5.74
N ASP A 105 4.34 14.82 -4.55
CA ASP A 105 5.42 15.34 -3.70
C ASP A 105 6.82 14.87 -4.12
N ALA A 106 6.96 13.63 -4.58
CA ALA A 106 8.25 12.96 -4.74
C ALA A 106 8.76 12.91 -6.18
N ALA A 107 7.89 13.02 -7.19
CA ALA A 107 8.28 12.93 -8.58
C ALA A 107 8.56 14.32 -9.19
N SER A 108 9.68 14.45 -9.88
CA SER A 108 9.93 15.59 -10.77
C SER A 108 8.98 15.56 -11.99
N PRO A 109 8.74 16.70 -12.66
CA PRO A 109 7.95 16.73 -13.90
C PRO A 109 8.45 15.74 -14.97
N GLU A 110 9.77 15.56 -15.08
CA GLU A 110 10.40 14.62 -16.01
C GLU A 110 10.10 13.16 -15.63
N GLN A 111 10.12 12.83 -14.34
CA GLN A 111 9.72 11.52 -13.85
C GLN A 111 8.24 11.24 -14.09
N VAL A 112 7.36 12.23 -13.86
CA VAL A 112 5.93 12.08 -14.14
C VAL A 112 5.68 11.77 -15.62
N LEU A 113 6.40 12.43 -16.53
CA LEU A 113 6.32 12.12 -17.97
C LEU A 113 6.80 10.70 -18.28
N LEU A 114 7.87 10.23 -17.61
CA LEU A 114 8.35 8.86 -17.75
C LEU A 114 7.33 7.82 -17.26
N TYR A 115 6.60 8.13 -16.19
CA TYR A 115 5.58 7.26 -15.60
C TYR A 115 4.20 7.39 -16.24
N LEU A 116 4.01 8.32 -17.17
CA LEU A 116 2.72 8.60 -17.79
C LEU A 116 2.03 7.35 -18.35
N PRO A 117 2.71 6.41 -19.05
CA PRO A 117 2.06 5.18 -19.51
C PRO A 117 1.47 4.36 -18.36
N GLN A 118 2.21 4.22 -17.25
CA GLN A 118 1.79 3.47 -16.06
C GLN A 118 0.63 4.18 -15.36
N LEU A 119 0.67 5.51 -15.25
CA LEU A 119 -0.42 6.31 -14.69
C LEU A 119 -1.70 6.18 -15.51
N VAL A 120 -1.60 6.21 -16.84
CA VAL A 120 -2.74 5.99 -17.74
C VAL A 120 -3.30 4.56 -17.57
N GLN A 121 -2.44 3.55 -17.42
CA GLN A 121 -2.92 2.17 -17.14
C GLN A 121 -3.57 2.06 -15.76
N ALA A 122 -3.06 2.76 -14.75
CA ALA A 122 -3.57 2.71 -13.39
C ALA A 122 -5.03 3.19 -13.28
N LEU A 123 -5.46 4.10 -14.16
CA LEU A 123 -6.85 4.57 -14.22
C LEU A 123 -7.87 3.45 -14.44
N LYS A 124 -7.46 2.33 -15.05
CA LYS A 124 -8.33 1.16 -15.24
C LYS A 124 -8.73 0.48 -13.93
N TYR A 125 -8.00 0.75 -12.85
CA TYR A 125 -8.20 0.14 -11.53
C TYR A 125 -8.78 1.11 -10.51
N GLU A 126 -9.08 2.36 -10.91
CA GLU A 126 -9.83 3.26 -10.06
C GLU A 126 -11.26 2.73 -9.87
N PRO A 127 -11.81 2.82 -8.65
CA PRO A 127 -13.21 2.49 -8.43
C PRO A 127 -14.06 3.39 -9.35
N LEU A 128 -14.95 2.76 -10.12
CA LEU A 128 -15.91 3.52 -10.91
C LEU A 128 -16.70 4.42 -9.96
N PRO A 129 -16.89 5.71 -10.30
CA PRO A 129 -17.77 6.56 -9.52
C PRO A 129 -19.11 5.84 -9.41
N THR A 130 -19.53 5.55 -8.19
CA THR A 130 -20.88 5.05 -7.91
C THR A 130 -21.84 6.18 -8.24
N THR A 131 -22.21 6.29 -9.50
CA THR A 131 -23.21 7.23 -9.98
C THR A 131 -24.05 6.50 -11.02
N ASP A 132 -25.31 6.27 -10.64
CA ASP A 132 -26.46 5.97 -11.51
C ASP A 132 -26.75 4.53 -11.98
N ALA A 133 -26.53 3.50 -11.16
CA ALA A 133 -27.31 2.25 -11.29
C ALA A 133 -28.65 2.28 -10.51
N ALA A 134 -28.87 3.30 -9.66
CA ALA A 134 -30.10 3.43 -8.85
C ALA A 134 -31.02 4.59 -9.29
N ILE A 135 -30.64 5.39 -10.29
CA ILE A 135 -31.46 6.53 -10.75
C ILE A 135 -32.18 6.23 -12.08
N VAL A 136 -31.82 5.17 -12.82
CA VAL A 136 -32.40 4.87 -14.15
C VAL A 136 -33.52 3.81 -14.12
N GLU A 137 -34.02 3.42 -12.95
CA GLU A 137 -35.20 2.51 -12.84
C GLU A 137 -36.49 3.19 -12.33
N GLN A 138 -36.53 4.52 -12.23
CA GLN A 138 -37.78 5.25 -11.89
C GLN A 138 -38.27 6.22 -12.97
N VAL A 139 -37.76 6.09 -14.20
CA VAL A 139 -38.32 6.81 -15.34
C VAL A 139 -38.39 5.86 -16.55
N TYR A 140 -39.32 4.90 -16.50
CA TYR A 140 -40.11 4.45 -17.65
C TYR A 140 -41.30 3.60 -17.20
#